data_AF-A0A926T4F3-F1
#
_entry.id   AF-A0A926T4F3-F1
#
_cell.length_a   1.000
_cell.length_b   1.000
_cell.length_c   1.000
_cell.angle_alpha   90.00
_cell.angle_beta   90.00
_cell.angle_gamma   90.00
#
_symmetry.space_group_name_H-M   'P 1'
#
loop_
_entity.id
_entity.type
_entity.pdbx_description
1 polymer ?
#
loop_
_entity_poly.entity_id
_entity_poly.type
_entity_poly.pdbx_seq_one_letter_code
_entity_poly.pdbx_strand_id
1 'polypeptide(L)'
;MGFFQQIRKALIALVLVLVLSTATACGGATTAQSPTSLPGNTGSLAYSQLERGNSAAGQEFGAWVVQTAKGLVQDAYVRDDNKLGVVITPQVNPNEVKDLARSLAQGFHHNFPNQDVSVLVYAPDKKLILTAKYDQQSNKIDYKAG
;
A
#
# COMPACT_ATOMS: atom_id res chain seq x y z
N MET A 1 32.16 49.37 -9.86
CA MET A 1 31.83 47.93 -9.99
C MET A 1 32.87 47.15 -9.17
N GLY A 2 32.62 46.39 -8.13
CA GLY A 2 31.39 46.05 -7.40
C GLY A 2 31.77 45.42 -6.05
N PHE A 3 31.81 46.22 -4.98
CA PHE A 3 31.98 45.75 -3.60
C PHE A 3 30.69 45.14 -3.00
N PHE A 4 29.58 45.20 -3.74
CA PHE A 4 28.25 44.72 -3.33
C PHE A 4 28.01 43.21 -3.55
N GLN A 5 28.96 42.46 -4.11
CA GLN A 5 28.80 41.02 -4.36
C GLN A 5 29.41 40.11 -3.29
N GLN A 6 30.28 40.60 -2.40
CA GLN A 6 30.91 39.77 -1.37
C GLN A 6 30.04 39.55 -0.13
N ILE A 7 29.03 40.41 0.12
CA ILE A 7 28.11 40.26 1.26
C ILE A 7 27.11 39.10 1.08
N ARG A 8 26.74 38.78 -0.17
CA ARG A 8 25.77 37.69 -0.44
C ARG A 8 26.30 36.28 -0.16
N LYS A 9 27.62 36.07 -0.12
CA LYS A 9 28.21 34.76 0.14
C LYS A 9 28.37 34.43 1.63
N ALA A 10 28.36 35.43 2.51
CA ALA A 10 28.55 35.21 3.95
C ALA A 10 27.28 34.76 4.69
N LEU A 11 26.08 34.97 4.12
CA LEU A 11 24.81 34.63 4.77
C LEU A 11 24.35 33.17 4.57
N ILE A 12 24.90 32.45 3.58
CA ILE A 12 24.46 31.09 3.26
C ILE A 12 25.14 30.03 4.16
N ALA A 13 26.30 30.34 4.74
CA ALA A 13 27.02 29.41 5.60
C ALA A 13 26.48 29.35 7.04
N LEU A 14 25.68 30.32 7.49
CA LEU A 14 25.21 30.40 8.89
C LEU A 14 23.88 29.66 9.15
N VAL A 15 23.16 29.23 8.10
CA VAL A 15 21.91 28.47 8.25
C VAL A 15 22.15 26.96 8.39
N LEU A 16 23.28 26.43 7.91
CA LEU A 16 23.55 24.98 7.91
C LEU A 16 23.94 24.40 9.28
N VAL A 17 24.25 25.22 10.28
CA VAL A 17 24.74 24.75 11.59
C VAL A 17 23.64 24.70 12.66
N LEU A 18 22.49 25.35 12.46
CA LEU A 18 21.48 25.50 13.52
C LEU A 18 20.33 24.47 13.51
N VAL A 19 20.29 23.53 12.56
CA VAL A 19 19.18 22.54 12.49
C VAL A 19 19.58 21.16 13.04
N LEU A 20 20.82 20.98 13.50
CA LEU A 20 21.31 19.69 14.02
C LEU A 20 21.10 19.45 15.53
N SER A 21 20.30 20.27 16.22
CA SER A 21 20.22 20.23 17.69
C SER A 21 18.80 20.24 18.25
N THR A 22 18.01 19.19 18.03
CA THR A 22 17.03 18.75 19.05
C THR A 22 16.91 17.24 19.04
N ALA A 23 17.64 16.62 19.97
CA ALA A 23 17.49 15.23 20.35
C ALA A 23 16.05 14.94 20.81
N THR A 24 15.50 13.85 20.30
CA THR A 24 14.29 13.19 20.77
C THR A 24 14.48 12.72 22.20
N ALA A 25 13.87 13.42 23.16
CA ALA A 25 13.63 12.87 24.48
C ALA A 25 12.35 12.01 24.42
N CYS A 26 12.51 10.69 24.49
CA CYS A 26 11.45 9.78 24.91
C CYS A 26 11.07 10.10 26.36
N GLY A 27 9.79 10.35 26.63
CA GLY A 27 9.31 10.53 28.00
C GLY A 27 7.85 10.99 28.03
N GLY A 28 6.93 10.04 28.10
CA GLY A 28 5.50 10.34 28.23
C GLY A 28 4.65 9.09 28.20
N ALA A 29 4.61 8.36 29.32
CA ALA A 29 3.57 7.37 29.56
C ALA A 29 2.23 8.09 29.69
N THR A 30 1.27 7.79 28.81
CA THR A 30 -0.15 8.11 29.04
C THR A 30 -1.00 6.93 28.61
N THR A 31 -1.68 6.38 29.61
CA THR A 31 -2.61 5.27 29.55
C THR A 31 -3.97 5.74 29.00
N ALA A 32 -4.64 4.82 28.31
CA ALA A 32 -6.08 4.74 28.02
C ALA A 32 -6.69 5.67 26.95
N GLN A 33 -7.28 5.06 25.92
CA GLN A 33 -8.74 4.97 25.78
C GLN A 33 -9.11 3.96 24.71
N SER A 34 -9.68 2.83 25.15
CA SER A 34 -10.39 1.89 24.29
C SER A 34 -11.64 2.59 23.73
N PRO A 35 -11.86 2.62 22.40
CA PRO A 35 -13.12 3.08 21.87
C PRO A 35 -14.17 1.99 22.15
N THR A 36 -15.11 2.37 23.01
CA THR A 36 -16.49 1.92 23.14
C THR A 36 -16.91 0.80 22.18
N SER A 37 -17.20 -0.35 22.77
CA SER A 37 -17.90 -1.48 22.14
C SER A 37 -19.22 -1.02 21.53
N LEU A 38 -19.33 -1.05 20.20
CA LEU A 38 -20.64 -1.13 19.54
C LEU A 38 -21.09 -2.60 19.52
N PRO A 39 -22.33 -2.92 19.89
CA PRO A 39 -22.84 -4.29 19.81
C PRO A 39 -23.17 -4.60 18.35
N GLY A 40 -22.42 -5.53 17.74
CA GLY A 40 -22.65 -5.87 16.34
C GLY A 40 -21.84 -7.08 15.87
N ASN A 41 -22.44 -8.26 16.02
CA ASN A 41 -22.15 -9.49 15.27
C ASN A 41 -20.91 -10.30 15.69
N THR A 42 -21.12 -11.24 16.61
CA THR A 42 -20.34 -12.46 16.87
C THR A 42 -20.27 -13.37 15.63
N GLY A 43 -19.56 -12.88 14.62
CA GLY A 43 -19.13 -13.58 13.40
C GLY A 43 -17.92 -12.89 12.73
N SER A 44 -17.39 -11.81 13.33
CA SER A 44 -16.36 -10.92 12.76
C SER A 44 -14.99 -11.04 13.45
N LEU A 45 -14.71 -12.18 14.09
CA LEU A 45 -13.40 -12.47 14.68
C LEU A 45 -12.36 -12.94 13.64
N ALA A 46 -12.75 -13.09 12.37
CA ALA A 46 -11.85 -13.42 11.27
C ALA A 46 -11.48 -12.20 10.39
N TYR A 47 -12.09 -11.04 10.59
CA TYR A 47 -12.03 -9.93 9.61
C TYR A 47 -11.37 -8.64 10.10
N SER A 48 -11.09 -8.51 11.40
CA SER A 48 -10.68 -7.24 12.00
C SER A 48 -9.18 -6.95 11.91
N GLN A 49 -8.36 -7.89 11.41
CA GLN A 49 -6.89 -7.77 11.34
C GLN A 49 -6.26 -8.46 10.13
N LEU A 50 -7.05 -8.90 9.15
CA LEU A 50 -6.48 -9.38 7.90
C LEU A 50 -5.88 -8.17 7.15
N GLU A 51 -4.59 -7.95 7.39
CA GLU A 51 -3.61 -7.54 6.38
C GLU A 51 -3.48 -6.03 6.08
N ARG A 52 -3.42 -5.13 7.06
CA ARG A 52 -2.80 -3.80 6.76
C ARG A 52 -1.37 -4.06 6.31
N GLY A 53 -0.97 -3.54 5.16
CA GLY A 53 0.31 -3.89 4.57
C GLY A 53 1.47 -3.73 5.54
N ASN A 54 2.40 -4.69 5.55
CA ASN A 54 3.46 -4.77 6.55
C ASN A 54 4.63 -3.82 6.28
N SER A 55 4.61 -3.09 5.16
CA SER A 55 5.58 -2.06 4.78
C SER A 55 4.86 -0.75 4.44
N ALA A 56 5.59 0.37 4.52
CA ALA A 56 5.09 1.67 4.09
C ALA A 56 4.75 1.68 2.59
N ALA A 57 5.65 1.15 1.75
CA ALA A 57 5.44 1.04 0.31
C ALA A 57 4.20 0.19 -0.05
N GLY A 58 3.96 -0.89 0.70
CA GLY A 58 2.79 -1.73 0.52
C GLY A 58 1.48 -1.03 0.90
N GLN A 59 1.48 -0.20 1.94
CA GLN A 59 0.32 0.61 2.32
C GLN A 59 0.03 1.69 1.27
N GLU A 60 1.06 2.39 0.80
CA GLU A 60 0.92 3.41 -0.25
C GLU A 60 0.40 2.80 -1.56
N PHE A 61 0.94 1.64 -1.95
CA PHE A 61 0.48 0.94 -3.15
C PHE A 61 -0.96 0.44 -3.00
N GLY A 62 -1.34 -0.14 -1.86
CA GLY A 62 -2.73 -0.54 -1.59
C GLY A 62 -3.70 0.63 -1.69
N ALA A 63 -3.36 1.77 -1.07
CA ALA A 63 -4.16 2.99 -1.17
C ALA A 63 -4.26 3.51 -2.62
N TRP A 64 -3.14 3.50 -3.34
CA TRP A 64 -3.08 3.88 -4.75
C TRP A 64 -3.95 2.98 -5.63
N VAL A 65 -4.00 1.66 -5.37
CA VAL A 65 -4.86 0.71 -6.10
C VAL A 65 -6.33 1.07 -5.93
N VAL A 66 -6.78 1.28 -4.69
CA VAL A 66 -8.18 1.64 -4.40
C VAL A 66 -8.55 2.96 -5.08
N GLN A 67 -7.67 3.96 -4.99
CA GLN A 67 -7.89 5.28 -5.61
C GLN A 67 -7.93 5.20 -7.15
N THR A 68 -7.01 4.44 -7.75
CA THR A 68 -6.85 4.36 -9.21
C THR A 68 -7.89 3.46 -9.87
N ALA A 69 -8.41 2.48 -9.15
CA ALA A 69 -9.43 1.56 -9.65
C ALA A 69 -10.82 2.20 -9.84
N LYS A 70 -11.00 3.48 -9.48
CA LYS A 70 -12.25 4.26 -9.73
C LYS A 70 -13.53 3.55 -9.28
N GLY A 71 -13.49 2.84 -8.15
CA GLY A 71 -14.65 2.13 -7.59
C GLY A 71 -14.82 0.68 -8.07
N LEU A 72 -13.92 0.15 -8.89
CA LEU A 72 -13.88 -1.29 -9.22
C LEU A 72 -13.30 -2.14 -8.09
N VAL A 73 -12.46 -1.53 -7.26
CA VAL A 73 -11.84 -2.14 -6.08
C VAL A 73 -12.42 -1.48 -4.84
N GLN A 74 -12.93 -2.29 -3.93
CA GLN A 74 -13.46 -1.86 -2.64
C GLN A 74 -12.35 -1.69 -1.60
N ASP A 75 -11.38 -2.62 -1.61
CA ASP A 75 -10.28 -2.63 -0.65
C ASP A 75 -9.05 -3.30 -1.27
N ALA A 76 -7.86 -2.90 -0.84
CA ALA A 76 -6.62 -3.50 -1.28
C ALA A 76 -5.52 -3.42 -0.22
N TYR A 77 -4.69 -4.46 -0.18
CA TYR A 77 -3.57 -4.54 0.75
C TYR A 77 -2.37 -5.24 0.13
N VAL A 78 -1.17 -4.91 0.60
CA VAL A 78 0.08 -5.55 0.18
C VAL A 78 0.79 -6.16 1.36
N ARG A 79 1.13 -7.45 1.28
CA ARG A 79 1.91 -8.17 2.29
C ARG A 79 3.24 -8.64 1.70
N ASP A 80 4.28 -8.57 2.53
CA ASP A 80 5.63 -9.06 2.25
C ASP A 80 6.24 -8.43 0.99
N ASP A 81 5.71 -7.27 0.59
CA ASP A 81 6.04 -6.57 -0.66
C ASP A 81 5.84 -7.41 -1.94
N ASN A 82 5.25 -8.60 -1.85
CA ASN A 82 5.11 -9.53 -2.98
C ASN A 82 3.71 -10.15 -3.13
N LYS A 83 2.77 -9.86 -2.23
CA LYS A 83 1.37 -10.29 -2.33
C LYS A 83 0.44 -9.10 -2.23
N LEU A 84 -0.34 -8.86 -3.27
CA LEU A 84 -1.40 -7.87 -3.31
C LEU A 84 -2.75 -8.59 -3.17
N GLY A 85 -3.49 -8.33 -2.11
CA GLY A 85 -4.89 -8.73 -2.02
C GLY A 85 -5.80 -7.60 -2.44
N VAL A 86 -6.82 -7.91 -3.25
CA VAL A 86 -7.76 -6.93 -3.81
C VAL A 86 -9.18 -7.46 -3.68
N VAL A 87 -10.06 -6.70 -3.05
CA VAL A 87 -11.50 -6.99 -2.99
C VAL A 87 -12.18 -6.18 -4.08
N ILE A 88 -12.81 -6.84 -5.04
CA ILE A 88 -13.56 -6.16 -6.12
C ILE A 88 -14.96 -5.78 -5.67
N THR A 89 -15.53 -4.75 -6.30
CA THR A 89 -16.93 -4.39 -6.13
C THR A 89 -17.83 -5.26 -7.02
N PRO A 90 -19.16 -5.32 -6.74
CA PRO A 90 -20.12 -6.03 -7.58
C PRO A 90 -20.23 -5.49 -9.02
N GLN A 91 -19.60 -4.34 -9.31
CA GLN A 91 -19.61 -3.70 -10.63
C GLN A 91 -18.64 -4.36 -11.61
N VAL A 92 -17.65 -5.12 -11.12
CA VAL A 92 -16.69 -5.82 -11.98
C VAL A 92 -17.34 -7.07 -12.56
N ASN A 93 -17.40 -7.17 -13.89
CA ASN A 93 -17.92 -8.39 -14.51
C ASN A 93 -16.97 -9.57 -14.26
N PRO A 94 -17.49 -10.79 -13.99
CA PRO A 94 -16.66 -11.99 -13.79
C PRO A 94 -15.67 -12.26 -14.94
N ASN A 95 -16.05 -11.92 -16.18
CA ASN A 95 -15.20 -12.09 -17.36
C ASN A 95 -14.03 -11.08 -17.42
N GLU A 96 -14.17 -9.92 -16.76
CA GLU A 96 -13.17 -8.85 -16.74
C GLU A 96 -12.18 -8.98 -15.58
N VAL A 97 -12.50 -9.83 -14.59
CA VAL A 97 -11.63 -10.08 -13.42
C VAL A 97 -10.22 -10.48 -13.83
N LYS A 98 -10.09 -11.27 -14.91
CA LYS A 98 -8.79 -11.71 -15.41
C LYS A 98 -7.95 -10.56 -15.96
N ASP A 99 -8.56 -9.64 -16.70
CA ASP A 99 -7.85 -8.49 -17.27
C ASP A 99 -7.52 -7.47 -16.17
N LEU A 100 -8.42 -7.26 -15.21
CA LEU A 100 -8.15 -6.47 -14.01
C LEU A 100 -6.94 -7.03 -13.24
N ALA A 101 -6.95 -8.34 -12.97
CA ALA A 101 -5.85 -9.00 -12.25
C ALA A 101 -4.52 -8.91 -13.01
N ARG A 102 -4.56 -8.97 -14.36
CA ARG A 102 -3.38 -8.77 -15.21
C ARG A 102 -2.80 -7.37 -15.01
N SER A 103 -3.62 -6.33 -15.14
CA SER A 103 -3.19 -4.94 -14.99
C SER A 103 -2.65 -4.66 -13.58
N LEU A 104 -3.31 -5.21 -12.55
CA LEU A 104 -2.85 -5.12 -11.18
C LEU A 104 -1.50 -5.82 -10.99
N ALA A 105 -1.32 -7.03 -11.53
CA ALA A 105 -0.06 -7.77 -11.41
C ALA A 105 1.09 -7.05 -12.10
N GLN A 106 0.84 -6.43 -13.25
CA GLN A 106 1.83 -5.63 -13.96
C GLN A 106 2.22 -4.37 -13.17
N GLY A 107 1.23 -3.62 -12.67
CA GLY A 107 1.48 -2.44 -11.84
C GLY A 107 2.19 -2.78 -10.52
N PHE A 108 1.82 -3.91 -9.92
CA PHE A 108 2.42 -4.38 -8.68
C PHE A 108 3.88 -4.80 -8.88
N HIS A 109 4.19 -5.52 -9.97
CA HIS A 109 5.56 -5.82 -10.33
C HIS A 109 6.38 -4.54 -10.58
N HIS A 110 5.81 -3.54 -11.25
CA HIS A 110 6.50 -2.27 -11.48
C HIS A 110 6.91 -1.58 -10.16
N ASN A 111 6.03 -1.61 -9.15
CA ASN A 111 6.31 -1.02 -7.84
C ASN A 111 7.25 -1.87 -6.98
N PHE A 112 7.25 -3.19 -7.20
CA PHE A 112 8.07 -4.17 -6.47
C PHE A 112 8.88 -5.03 -7.46
N PRO A 113 9.97 -4.48 -8.03
CA PRO A 113 10.74 -5.15 -9.08
C PRO A 113 11.65 -6.25 -8.52
N ASN A 114 12.18 -7.08 -9.43
CA ASN A 114 13.18 -8.14 -9.15
C ASN A 114 12.68 -9.28 -8.25
N GLN A 115 11.37 -9.45 -8.13
CA GLN A 115 10.77 -10.55 -7.37
C GLN A 115 9.44 -10.99 -7.94
N ASP A 116 9.12 -12.27 -7.76
CA ASP A 116 7.80 -12.78 -8.12
C ASP A 116 6.75 -12.07 -7.29
N VAL A 117 5.66 -11.67 -7.94
CA VAL A 117 4.55 -11.02 -7.27
C VAL A 117 3.25 -11.76 -7.51
N SER A 118 2.36 -11.76 -6.53
CA SER A 118 1.06 -12.44 -6.58
C SER A 118 -0.06 -11.46 -6.30
N VAL A 119 -1.10 -11.49 -7.12
CA VAL A 119 -2.34 -10.73 -6.93
C VAL A 119 -3.46 -11.71 -6.61
N LEU A 120 -4.04 -11.57 -5.43
CA LEU A 120 -5.17 -12.34 -4.95
C LEU A 120 -6.42 -11.47 -5.11
N VAL A 121 -7.34 -11.89 -5.97
CA VAL A 121 -8.59 -11.18 -6.22
C VAL A 121 -9.73 -11.88 -5.48
N TYR A 122 -10.39 -11.11 -4.62
CA TYR A 122 -11.52 -11.54 -3.82
C TYR A 122 -12.80 -10.91 -4.35
N ALA A 123 -13.88 -11.69 -4.39
CA ALA A 123 -15.22 -11.21 -4.67
C ALA A 123 -15.74 -10.26 -3.56
N PRO A 124 -16.87 -9.57 -3.76
CA PRO A 124 -17.46 -8.69 -2.74
C PRO A 124 -17.82 -9.42 -1.44
N ASP A 125 -18.14 -10.72 -1.52
CA ASP A 125 -18.36 -11.61 -0.37
C ASP A 125 -17.04 -12.17 0.21
N LYS A 126 -15.90 -11.67 -0.28
CA LYS A 126 -14.54 -11.90 0.21
C LYS A 126 -14.00 -13.31 -0.03
N LYS A 127 -14.63 -14.05 -0.93
CA LYS A 127 -14.08 -15.31 -1.42
C LYS A 127 -12.99 -15.05 -2.46
N LEU A 128 -11.88 -15.75 -2.36
CA LEU A 128 -10.85 -15.74 -3.41
C LEU A 128 -11.47 -16.31 -4.68
N ILE A 129 -11.38 -15.58 -5.79
CA ILE A 129 -11.93 -15.99 -7.08
C ILE A 129 -10.84 -16.18 -8.14
N LEU A 130 -9.72 -15.47 -7.99
CA LEU A 130 -8.62 -15.54 -8.93
C LEU A 130 -7.30 -15.21 -8.23
N THR A 131 -6.26 -15.98 -8.50
CA THR A 131 -4.88 -15.62 -8.20
C THR A 131 -4.12 -15.41 -9.50
N ALA A 132 -3.50 -14.26 -9.67
CA ALA A 132 -2.59 -13.97 -10.76
C ALA A 132 -1.17 -13.88 -10.21
N LYS A 133 -0.29 -14.81 -10.61
CA LYS A 133 1.13 -14.79 -10.22
C LYS A 133 1.96 -14.28 -11.39
N TYR A 134 2.69 -13.19 -11.20
CA TYR A 134 3.71 -12.72 -12.12
C TYR A 134 5.03 -13.41 -11.79
N ASP A 135 5.60 -14.10 -12.76
CA ASP A 135 6.91 -14.75 -12.68
C ASP A 135 7.97 -13.85 -13.31
N GLN A 136 8.95 -13.42 -12.51
CA GLN A 136 10.00 -12.49 -12.98
C GLN A 136 10.87 -13.08 -14.07
N GLN A 137 11.19 -14.35 -13.93
CA GLN A 137 12.16 -15.01 -14.79
C GLN A 137 11.62 -15.13 -16.22
N SER A 138 10.34 -15.45 -16.35
CA SER A 138 9.67 -15.64 -17.64
C SER A 138 8.89 -14.42 -18.13
N ASN A 139 8.69 -13.40 -17.29
CA ASN A 139 7.82 -12.23 -17.56
C ASN A 139 6.38 -12.64 -17.93
N LYS A 140 5.89 -13.76 -17.37
CA LYS A 140 4.55 -14.29 -17.62
C LYS A 140 3.68 -14.17 -16.39
N ILE A 141 2.38 -14.14 -16.63
CA ILE A 141 1.38 -14.17 -15.56
C ILE A 141 0.64 -15.49 -15.66
N ASP A 142 0.74 -16.29 -14.60
CA ASP A 142 -0.02 -17.51 -14.39
C ASP A 142 -1.30 -17.21 -13.62
N TYR A 143 -2.39 -17.86 -14.01
CA TYR A 143 -3.70 -17.68 -13.40
C TYR A 143 -4.15 -18.97 -12.75
N LYS A 144 -4.63 -18.87 -11.51
CA LYS A 144 -5.27 -19.97 -10.79
C LYS A 144 -6.65 -19.53 -10.31
N ALA A 145 -7.66 -20.35 -10.56
CA ALA A 145 -8.98 -20.14 -9.96
C ALA A 145 -8.90 -20.36 -8.44
N GLY A 146 -9.65 -19.55 -7.70
CA GLY A 146 -9.79 -19.64 -6.24
C GLY A 146 -10.79 -20.67 -5.78
#